data_AF-A0A1G6YXA3-F1
#
_entry.id   AF-A0A1G6YXA3-F1
#
_cell.length_a   1.000
_cell.length_b   1.000
_cell.length_c   1.000
_cell.angle_alpha   90.00
_cell.angle_beta   90.00
_cell.angle_gamma   90.00
#
_symmetry.space_group_name_H-M   'P 1'
#
loop_
_entity.id
_entity.type
_entity.pdbx_description
1 polymer ?
#
loop_
_entity_poly.entity_id
_entity_poly.type
_entity_poly.pdbx_seq_one_letter_code
_entity_poly.pdbx_strand_id
1 'polypeptide(L)'
;MRTRHRHLTADWFGEGHDLDPDRLNVAFHEIGHLTVWETLPGARVLAVKVTGKGNGTEGLVHMRWPKNAPEIDRGYLVGRLAGSEADRLRCDQTGDRPDTAGWGHDMADFRRVRRQHEPSRQWTEAELRAEARRLLLAQLPRAQRRALQLARYGHLHT
;
A
#
# COMPACT_ATOMS: atom_id res chain seq x y z
N MET A 1 33.72 9.54 -7.88
CA MET A 1 33.02 10.67 -7.23
C MET A 1 31.53 10.35 -7.14
N ARG A 2 31.06 9.91 -5.97
CA ARG A 2 29.63 9.70 -5.69
C ARG A 2 29.12 10.95 -4.98
N THR A 3 28.30 11.74 -5.66
CA THR A 3 27.64 12.90 -5.07
C THR A 3 26.18 12.84 -5.49
N ARG A 4 25.29 12.74 -4.49
CA ARG A 4 23.83 13.02 -4.46
C ARG A 4 23.10 11.98 -3.60
N HIS A 5 23.38 11.99 -2.31
CA HIS A 5 22.41 11.64 -1.27
C HIS A 5 22.28 12.87 -0.38
N ARG A 6 21.07 13.14 0.12
CA ARG A 6 20.64 14.37 0.83
C ARG A 6 20.19 15.45 -0.14
N HIS A 7 18.87 15.63 -0.26
CA HIS A 7 18.19 16.94 -0.13
C HIS A 7 16.69 16.89 -0.46
N LEU A 8 16.11 15.74 -0.84
CA LEU A 8 14.66 15.63 -1.14
C LEU A 8 13.83 14.87 -0.09
N THR A 9 14.47 14.30 0.94
CA THR A 9 13.77 13.67 2.07
C THR A 9 13.23 14.69 3.08
N ALA A 10 13.71 15.92 3.07
CA ALA A 10 13.38 16.93 4.08
C ALA A 10 11.95 17.48 3.94
N ASP A 11 11.45 17.62 2.72
CA ASP A 11 10.15 18.30 2.48
C ASP A 11 8.94 17.36 2.66
N TRP A 12 9.16 16.04 2.62
CA TRP A 12 8.15 15.04 2.97
C TRP A 12 8.11 14.71 4.46
N PHE A 13 9.27 14.83 5.09
CA PHE A 13 9.52 14.30 6.42
C PHE A 13 10.14 15.36 7.32
N GLY A 14 9.53 16.56 7.39
CA GLY A 14 9.96 17.63 8.31
C GLY A 14 10.12 17.21 9.80
N GLU A 15 9.80 15.95 10.14
CA GLU A 15 10.01 15.29 11.43
C GLU A 15 10.55 13.83 11.34
N GLY A 16 11.24 13.43 10.25
CA GLY A 16 11.53 12.02 9.94
C GLY A 16 12.91 11.48 10.30
N HIS A 17 13.76 12.24 10.99
CA HIS A 17 15.13 11.81 11.27
C HIS A 17 15.23 10.58 12.21
N ASP A 18 14.16 10.25 12.96
CA ASP A 18 14.09 9.09 13.86
C ASP A 18 13.23 7.92 13.32
N LEU A 19 12.73 7.99 12.09
CA LEU A 19 11.92 6.92 11.51
C LEU A 19 12.80 5.89 10.81
N ASP A 20 12.64 4.62 11.20
CA ASP A 20 13.23 3.48 10.49
C ASP A 20 12.72 3.48 9.03
N PRO A 21 13.61 3.60 8.03
CA PRO A 21 13.22 3.64 6.62
C PRO A 21 12.46 2.39 6.17
N ASP A 22 12.78 1.21 6.71
CA ASP A 22 12.13 -0.03 6.33
C ASP A 22 10.69 -0.06 6.86
N ARG A 23 10.47 0.44 8.09
CA ARG A 23 9.13 0.67 8.65
C ARG A 23 8.32 1.63 7.82
N LEU A 24 8.94 2.69 7.31
CA LEU A 24 8.26 3.66 6.46
C LEU A 24 7.88 3.08 5.10
N ASN A 25 8.76 2.29 4.49
CA ASN A 25 8.50 1.61 3.22
C ASN A 25 7.31 0.65 3.37
N VAL A 26 7.34 -0.23 4.36
CA VAL A 26 6.24 -1.16 4.64
C VAL A 26 4.97 -0.40 5.00
N ALA A 27 5.05 0.68 5.78
CA ALA A 27 3.86 1.49 6.09
C ALA A 27 3.23 2.10 4.83
N PHE A 28 4.02 2.62 3.88
CA PHE A 28 3.48 3.13 2.62
C PHE A 28 2.77 2.04 1.82
N HIS A 29 3.33 0.83 1.77
CA HIS A 29 2.74 -0.33 1.16
C HIS A 29 1.37 -0.69 1.78
N GLU A 30 1.31 -0.85 3.10
CA GLU A 30 0.07 -1.16 3.82
C GLU A 30 -0.99 -0.06 3.66
N ILE A 31 -0.58 1.21 3.68
CA ILE A 31 -1.49 2.32 3.41
C ILE A 31 -2.02 2.29 1.98
N GLY A 32 -1.26 1.74 1.03
CA GLY A 32 -1.73 1.48 -0.33
C GLY A 32 -3.00 0.63 -0.34
N HIS A 33 -2.95 -0.54 0.30
CA HIS A 33 -4.11 -1.42 0.47
C HIS A 33 -5.26 -0.72 1.18
N LEU A 34 -4.97 -0.12 2.34
CA LEU A 34 -5.97 0.53 3.18
C LEU A 34 -6.73 1.61 2.40
N THR A 35 -6.01 2.47 1.69
CA THR A 35 -6.57 3.61 0.97
C THR A 35 -7.58 3.18 -0.08
N VAL A 36 -7.32 2.07 -0.79
CA VAL A 36 -8.26 1.52 -1.76
C VAL A 36 -9.40 0.77 -1.09
N TRP A 37 -9.12 -0.08 -0.11
CA TRP A 37 -10.15 -0.90 0.50
C TRP A 37 -11.15 -0.11 1.35
N GLU A 38 -10.75 1.03 1.93
CA GLU A 38 -11.66 1.95 2.62
C GLU A 38 -12.68 2.62 1.68
N THR A 39 -12.46 2.63 0.35
CA THR A 39 -13.46 3.17 -0.58
C THR A 39 -14.58 2.17 -0.88
N LEU A 40 -14.48 0.93 -0.43
CA LEU A 40 -15.44 -0.12 -0.76
C LEU A 40 -16.62 -0.10 0.21
N PRO A 41 -17.87 0.04 -0.29
CA PRO A 41 -19.05 0.08 0.55
C PRO A 41 -19.15 -1.14 1.48
N GLY A 42 -19.29 -0.89 2.78
CA GLY A 42 -19.46 -1.92 3.80
C GLY A 42 -18.18 -2.66 4.21
N ALA A 43 -17.03 -2.41 3.56
CA ALA A 43 -15.75 -2.88 4.06
C ALA A 43 -15.39 -2.15 5.35
N ARG A 44 -14.88 -2.88 6.36
CA ARG A 44 -14.48 -2.30 7.64
C ARG A 44 -13.05 -2.66 7.96
N VAL A 45 -12.25 -1.66 8.31
CA VAL A 45 -10.89 -1.86 8.79
C VAL A 45 -10.96 -2.44 10.20
N LEU A 46 -10.30 -3.55 10.44
CA LEU A 46 -10.19 -4.18 11.76
C LEU A 46 -8.85 -3.86 12.41
N ALA A 47 -7.78 -3.84 11.63
CA ALA A 47 -6.45 -3.49 12.11
C ALA A 47 -5.55 -3.06 10.94
N VAL A 48 -4.62 -2.16 11.21
CA VAL A 48 -3.49 -1.83 10.33
C VAL A 48 -2.25 -1.77 11.21
N LYS A 49 -1.23 -2.57 10.90
CA LYS A 49 -0.04 -2.73 11.75
C LYS A 49 1.25 -2.78 10.93
N VAL A 50 2.32 -2.28 11.55
CA VAL A 50 3.71 -2.46 11.11
C VAL A 50 4.56 -2.85 12.30
N THR A 51 5.17 -4.04 12.23
CA THR A 51 6.00 -4.63 13.28
C THR A 51 7.43 -4.83 12.81
N GLY A 52 8.36 -5.07 13.73
CA GLY A 52 9.77 -5.28 13.40
C GLY A 52 10.53 -3.98 13.08
N LYS A 53 11.79 -4.16 12.66
CA LYS A 53 12.75 -3.11 12.30
C LYS A 53 13.73 -3.64 11.25
N GLY A 54 14.32 -2.76 10.45
CA GLY A 54 15.27 -3.15 9.41
C GLY A 54 14.66 -4.15 8.43
N ASN A 55 15.48 -5.11 7.97
CA ASN A 55 15.07 -6.23 7.11
C ASN A 55 14.02 -7.18 7.73
N GLY A 56 13.71 -7.05 9.03
CA GLY A 56 12.68 -7.84 9.71
C GLY A 56 11.35 -7.09 9.88
N THR A 57 11.14 -6.04 9.09
CA THR A 57 9.89 -5.26 9.12
C THR A 57 8.77 -5.97 8.37
N GLU A 58 7.59 -6.04 8.99
CA GLU A 58 6.40 -6.67 8.42
C GLU A 58 5.18 -5.75 8.54
N GLY A 59 4.25 -5.89 7.60
CA GLY A 59 3.02 -5.10 7.50
C GLY A 59 1.78 -5.98 7.43
N LEU A 60 0.66 -5.44 7.88
CA LEU A 60 -0.65 -6.09 7.78
C LEU A 60 -1.78 -5.08 7.75
N VAL A 61 -2.69 -5.22 6.78
CA VAL A 61 -4.04 -4.66 6.81
C VAL A 61 -5.07 -5.79 6.94
N HIS A 62 -5.84 -5.76 8.02
CA HIS A 62 -6.94 -6.69 8.25
C HIS A 62 -8.27 -5.98 8.01
N MET A 63 -9.04 -6.49 7.04
CA MET A 63 -10.36 -6.00 6.67
C MET A 63 -11.45 -7.02 7.01
N ARG A 64 -12.62 -6.54 7.39
CA ARG A 64 -13.89 -7.28 7.33
C ARG A 64 -14.62 -6.90 6.05
N TRP A 65 -14.93 -7.91 5.25
CA TRP A 65 -15.61 -7.76 3.98
C TRP A 65 -17.13 -7.97 4.12
N PRO A 66 -17.97 -7.21 3.37
CA PRO A 66 -19.38 -7.57 3.23
C PRO A 66 -19.55 -8.92 2.56
N LYS A 67 -20.65 -9.62 2.86
CA LYS A 67 -21.00 -10.87 2.15
C LYS A 67 -21.72 -10.52 0.85
N ASN A 68 -21.40 -11.24 -0.23
CA ASN A 68 -22.15 -11.26 -1.50
C ASN A 68 -22.30 -9.90 -2.20
N ALA A 69 -21.21 -9.17 -2.45
CA ALA A 69 -21.25 -8.00 -3.33
C ALA A 69 -20.18 -8.13 -4.44
N PRO A 70 -20.55 -8.30 -5.71
CA PRO A 70 -19.61 -8.42 -6.84
C PRO A 70 -18.65 -7.23 -6.99
N GLU A 71 -19.07 -6.05 -6.51
CA GLU A 71 -18.25 -4.84 -6.44
C GLU A 71 -17.00 -5.02 -5.56
N ILE A 72 -17.08 -5.90 -4.55
CA ILE A 72 -15.96 -6.26 -3.69
C ILE A 72 -14.90 -7.05 -4.47
N ASP A 73 -15.26 -7.83 -5.48
CA ASP A 73 -14.29 -8.68 -6.18
C ASP A 73 -13.27 -7.83 -6.94
N ARG A 74 -13.77 -6.83 -7.68
CA ARG A 74 -12.91 -5.85 -8.34
C ARG A 74 -12.14 -5.04 -7.31
N GLY A 75 -12.83 -4.48 -6.31
CA GLY A 75 -12.21 -3.67 -5.27
C GLY A 75 -11.10 -4.39 -4.50
N TYR A 76 -11.30 -5.67 -4.21
CA TYR A 76 -10.32 -6.54 -3.58
C TYR A 76 -9.07 -6.65 -4.44
N LEU A 77 -9.24 -6.95 -5.74
CA LEU A 77 -8.12 -7.07 -6.68
C LEU A 77 -7.36 -5.76 -6.87
N VAL A 78 -8.07 -4.64 -7.03
CA VAL A 78 -7.46 -3.30 -7.10
C VAL A 78 -6.64 -3.03 -5.84
N GLY A 79 -7.22 -3.31 -4.67
CA GLY A 79 -6.51 -3.08 -3.42
C GLY A 79 -5.33 -4.03 -3.20
N ARG A 80 -5.35 -5.29 -3.66
CA ARG A 80 -4.15 -6.15 -3.63
C ARG A 80 -3.00 -5.58 -4.46
N LEU A 81 -3.28 -4.87 -5.56
CA LEU A 81 -2.25 -4.22 -6.35
C LEU A 81 -1.81 -2.88 -5.75
N ALA A 82 -2.63 -2.28 -4.89
CA ALA A 82 -2.43 -0.93 -4.38
C ALA A 82 -1.17 -0.78 -3.50
N GLY A 83 -0.75 -1.81 -2.77
CA GLY A 83 0.54 -1.78 -2.05
C GLY A 83 1.71 -1.54 -3.01
N SER A 84 1.79 -2.34 -4.08
CA SER A 84 2.82 -2.18 -5.12
C SER A 84 2.72 -0.86 -5.90
N GLU A 85 1.51 -0.30 -6.06
CA GLU A 85 1.35 1.01 -6.70
C GLU A 85 1.75 2.16 -5.76
N ALA A 86 1.49 2.04 -4.46
CA ALA A 86 1.95 2.99 -3.45
C ALA A 86 3.48 3.04 -3.38
N ASP A 87 4.14 1.88 -3.43
CA ASP A 87 5.60 1.80 -3.49
C ASP A 87 6.16 2.49 -4.72
N ARG A 88 5.57 2.23 -5.90
CA ARG A 88 5.98 2.91 -7.14
C ARG A 88 5.80 4.41 -7.05
N LEU A 89 4.67 4.89 -6.54
CA LEU A 89 4.42 6.32 -6.37
C LEU A 89 5.45 6.97 -5.44
N ARG A 90 5.78 6.31 -4.32
CA ARG A 90 6.82 6.79 -3.41
C ARG A 90 8.17 6.87 -4.11
N CYS A 91 8.57 5.80 -4.82
CA CYS A 91 9.82 5.75 -5.57
C CYS A 91 9.89 6.79 -6.69
N ASP A 92 8.80 7.01 -7.43
CA ASP A 92 8.67 8.06 -8.44
C ASP A 92 8.95 9.45 -7.83
N GLN A 93 8.59 9.66 -6.55
CA GLN A 93 8.75 10.93 -5.84
C GLN A 93 10.10 11.09 -5.15
N THR A 94 10.67 10.03 -4.60
CA THR A 94 11.98 10.07 -3.91
C THR A 94 13.17 9.85 -4.84
N GLY A 95 12.92 9.34 -6.06
CA GLY A 95 13.96 8.92 -6.99
C GLY A 95 14.58 7.55 -6.64
N ASP A 96 14.01 6.84 -5.66
CA ASP A 96 14.43 5.49 -5.29
C ASP A 96 13.96 4.45 -6.32
N ARG A 97 14.51 3.24 -6.23
CA ARG A 97 13.97 2.08 -6.95
C ARG A 97 12.96 1.34 -6.07
N PRO A 98 11.86 0.83 -6.63
CA PRO A 98 10.94 -0.02 -5.89
C PRO A 98 11.65 -1.27 -5.38
N ASP A 99 11.54 -1.54 -4.09
CA ASP A 99 11.82 -2.88 -3.56
C ASP A 99 10.60 -3.77 -3.83
N THR A 100 10.83 -4.85 -4.57
CA THR A 100 9.75 -5.76 -5.01
C THR A 100 9.68 -7.02 -4.17
N ALA A 101 10.62 -7.24 -3.24
CA ALA A 101 10.64 -8.42 -2.39
C ALA A 101 9.35 -8.53 -1.54
N GLY A 102 8.83 -7.39 -1.07
CA GLY A 102 7.57 -7.30 -0.31
C GLY A 102 6.31 -7.64 -1.12
N TRP A 103 6.35 -7.63 -2.46
CA TRP A 103 5.15 -7.79 -3.29
C TRP A 103 4.76 -9.25 -3.51
N GLY A 104 5.62 -10.20 -3.13
CA GLY A 104 5.46 -11.62 -3.49
C GLY A 104 4.14 -12.22 -3.02
N HIS A 105 3.77 -11.94 -1.76
CA HIS A 105 2.53 -12.46 -1.17
C HIS A 105 1.29 -11.85 -1.84
N ASP A 106 1.27 -10.54 -2.09
CA ASP A 106 0.19 -9.85 -2.79
C ASP A 106 -0.04 -10.36 -4.19
N MET A 107 1.03 -10.48 -4.95
CA MET A 107 0.97 -10.96 -6.32
C MET A 107 0.55 -12.44 -6.37
N ALA A 108 0.96 -13.25 -5.39
CA ALA A 108 0.52 -14.65 -5.30
C ALA A 108 -0.98 -14.75 -5.07
N ASP A 109 -1.54 -14.00 -4.12
CA ASP A 109 -2.98 -13.98 -3.84
C ASP A 109 -3.79 -13.34 -4.97
N PHE A 110 -3.31 -12.24 -5.54
CA PHE A 110 -3.92 -11.63 -6.72
C PHE A 110 -4.06 -12.66 -7.84
N ARG A 111 -2.97 -13.36 -8.18
CA ARG A 111 -2.97 -14.41 -9.21
C ARG A 111 -3.85 -15.59 -8.81
N ARG A 112 -3.88 -15.98 -7.53
CA ARG A 112 -4.73 -17.07 -7.02
C ARG A 112 -6.20 -16.74 -7.20
N VAL A 113 -6.65 -15.56 -6.77
CA VAL A 113 -8.04 -15.09 -6.95
C VAL A 113 -8.39 -15.01 -8.44
N ARG A 114 -7.50 -14.44 -9.26
CA ARG A 114 -7.64 -14.41 -10.73
C ARG A 114 -7.86 -15.78 -11.36
N ARG A 115 -7.20 -16.81 -10.85
CA ARG A 115 -7.37 -18.19 -11.31
C ARG A 115 -8.66 -18.83 -10.79
N GLN A 116 -9.04 -18.58 -9.55
CA GLN A 116 -10.14 -19.31 -8.88
C GLN A 116 -11.51 -18.67 -9.10
N HIS A 117 -11.59 -17.37 -9.39
CA HIS A 117 -12.84 -16.64 -9.52
C HIS A 117 -13.02 -16.14 -10.95
N GLU A 118 -13.92 -16.77 -11.71
CA GLU A 118 -14.11 -16.50 -13.14
C GLU A 118 -14.53 -15.05 -13.45
N PRO A 119 -15.47 -14.42 -12.71
CA PRO A 119 -15.82 -13.00 -12.92
C PRO A 119 -14.65 -12.04 -12.75
N SER A 120 -13.63 -12.45 -11.98
CA SER A 120 -12.46 -11.60 -11.78
C SER A 120 -11.65 -11.40 -13.05
N ARG A 121 -11.79 -12.28 -14.06
CA ARG A 121 -10.97 -12.34 -15.28
C ARG A 121 -11.33 -11.29 -16.33
N GLN A 122 -12.51 -10.68 -16.23
CA GLN A 122 -13.02 -9.70 -17.18
C GLN A 122 -12.20 -8.39 -17.22
N TRP A 123 -11.42 -8.11 -16.18
CA TRP A 123 -10.53 -6.94 -16.11
C TRP A 123 -9.09 -7.31 -16.45
N THR A 124 -8.33 -6.43 -17.06
CA THR A 124 -6.89 -6.61 -17.26
C THR A 124 -6.12 -6.18 -16.00
N GLU A 125 -4.90 -6.71 -15.80
CA GLU A 125 -4.04 -6.22 -14.71
C GLU A 125 -3.73 -4.72 -14.87
N ALA A 126 -3.56 -4.25 -16.11
CA ALA A 126 -3.30 -2.85 -16.40
C ALA A 126 -4.44 -1.92 -15.94
N GLU A 127 -5.70 -2.28 -16.21
CA GLU A 127 -6.86 -1.52 -15.75
C GLU A 127 -6.93 -1.47 -14.22
N LEU A 128 -6.70 -2.60 -13.55
CA LEU A 128 -6.75 -2.69 -12.09
C LEU A 128 -5.62 -1.86 -11.45
N ARG A 129 -4.41 -1.88 -12.03
CA ARG A 129 -3.29 -1.02 -11.59
C ARG A 129 -3.58 0.46 -11.81
N ALA A 130 -4.10 0.82 -12.98
CA ALA A 130 -4.45 2.20 -13.30
C ALA A 130 -5.51 2.74 -12.32
N GLU A 131 -6.50 1.92 -11.96
CA GLU A 131 -7.49 2.26 -10.96
C GLU A 131 -6.89 2.42 -9.56
N ALA A 132 -6.03 1.50 -9.12
CA ALA A 132 -5.34 1.60 -7.84
C ALA A 132 -4.52 2.90 -7.76
N ARG A 133 -3.72 3.18 -8.80
CA ARG A 133 -2.93 4.41 -8.91
C ARG A 133 -3.81 5.66 -8.87
N ARG A 134 -4.94 5.67 -9.58
CA ARG A 134 -5.91 6.81 -9.56
C ARG A 134 -6.45 7.06 -8.15
N LEU A 135 -6.86 6.01 -7.44
CA LEU A 135 -7.41 6.11 -6.08
C LEU A 135 -6.34 6.59 -5.09
N LEU A 136 -5.10 6.10 -5.20
CA LEU A 136 -3.98 6.52 -4.37
C LEU A 136 -3.63 7.99 -4.61
N LEU A 137 -3.53 8.42 -5.87
CA LEU A 137 -3.24 9.82 -6.22
C LEU A 137 -4.30 10.77 -5.66
N ALA A 138 -5.59 10.40 -5.73
CA ALA A 138 -6.68 11.20 -5.19
C ALA A 138 -6.60 11.40 -3.67
N GLN A 139 -5.95 10.49 -2.95
CA GLN A 139 -5.83 10.51 -1.49
C GLN A 139 -4.39 10.69 -1.00
N LEU A 140 -3.47 11.06 -1.89
CA LEU A 140 -2.04 10.97 -1.64
C LEU A 140 -1.60 11.74 -0.39
N PRO A 141 -1.98 13.01 -0.16
CA PRO A 141 -1.60 13.72 1.06
C PRO A 141 -2.07 13.02 2.35
N ARG A 142 -3.24 12.38 2.33
CA ARG A 142 -3.77 11.63 3.47
C ARG A 142 -3.02 10.31 3.66
N ALA A 143 -2.73 9.60 2.58
CA ALA A 143 -1.95 8.37 2.60
C ALA A 143 -0.56 8.60 3.21
N GLN A 144 0.13 9.66 2.80
CA GLN A 144 1.45 10.03 3.33
C GLN A 144 1.44 10.25 4.85
N ARG A 145 0.48 11.03 5.37
CA ARG A 145 0.36 11.29 6.81
C ARG A 145 0.09 10.00 7.59
N ARG A 146 -0.78 9.12 7.08
CA ARG A 146 -1.08 7.85 7.73
C ARG A 146 0.10 6.89 7.67
N ALA A 147 0.87 6.86 6.58
CA ALA A 147 2.07 6.04 6.47
C ALA A 147 3.11 6.47 7.52
N LEU A 148 3.28 7.77 7.73
CA LEU A 148 4.16 8.28 8.79
C LEU A 148 3.69 7.89 10.19
N GLN A 149 2.40 8.05 10.48
CA GLN A 149 1.83 7.63 11.76
C GLN A 149 2.01 6.13 11.97
N LEU A 150 1.72 5.31 10.96
CA LEU A 150 1.84 3.86 11.02
C LEU A 150 3.29 3.42 11.21
N ALA A 151 4.25 4.01 10.49
CA ALA A 151 5.66 3.72 10.66
C ALA A 151 6.14 4.05 12.07
N ARG A 152 5.71 5.21 12.61
CA ARG A 152 6.10 5.72 13.94
C ARG A 152 5.52 4.88 15.07
N TYR A 153 4.22 4.59 15.04
CA TYR A 153 3.51 3.97 16.17
C TYR A 153 3.32 2.46 16.01
N GLY A 154 3.47 1.93 14.79
CA GLY A 154 3.25 0.52 14.48
C GLY A 154 1.79 0.11 14.35
N HIS A 155 0.85 1.04 14.55
CA HIS A 155 -0.58 0.85 14.28
C HIS A 155 -1.24 2.17 13.90
N LEU A 156 -2.42 2.10 13.29
CA LEU A 156 -3.32 3.23 13.15
C LEU A 156 -4.46 3.13 14.16
N HIS A 157 -4.79 4.24 14.80
CA HIS A 157 -6.06 4.40 15.50
C HIS A 157 -7.14 4.65 14.44
N THR A 158 -8.02 3.68 14.25
CA THR A 158 -9.19 3.76 13.37
C THR A 158 -10.44 4.11 14.15
#